data_AF-A0A9Y1ZSB6-F1
#
_entry.id   AF-A0A9Y1ZSB6-F1
#
_cell.length_a   1.000
_cell.length_b   1.000
_cell.length_c   1.000
_cell.angle_alpha   90.00
_cell.angle_beta   90.00
_cell.angle_gamma   90.00
#
_symmetry.space_group_name_H-M   'P 1'
#
loop_
_entity.id
_entity.type
_entity.pdbx_description
1 polymer ?
#
loop_
_entity_poly.entity_id
_entity_poly.type
_entity_poly.pdbx_seq_one_letter_code
_entity_poly.pdbx_strand_id
1 'polypeptide(L)'
;MSIVALMQKYGHPDQIVASGRRDQDRAYRWRLKTTASFEGPDEAGRHEDFFCDVTAVVGQTGRVKRFEARPADVGASALASAEAFGPMCKKTFGSRPRRAHDEKLARMRL
;
A
#
# COMPACT_ATOMS: atom_id res chain seq x y z
N MET A 1 8.50 13.44 -5.21
CA MET A 1 7.48 12.78 -6.05
C MET A 1 6.18 13.57 -5.96
N SER A 2 5.50 13.83 -7.08
CA SER A 2 4.20 14.52 -7.12
C SER A 2 3.05 13.51 -7.17
N ILE A 3 1.84 13.96 -6.84
CA ILE A 3 0.63 13.14 -7.01
C ILE A 3 0.38 12.76 -8.48
N VAL A 4 0.70 13.66 -9.43
CA VAL A 4 0.57 13.39 -10.86
C VAL A 4 1.44 12.20 -11.28
N ALA A 5 2.68 12.13 -10.79
CA ALA A 5 3.57 11.00 -11.08
C ALA A 5 3.05 9.67 -10.49
N LEU A 6 2.36 9.72 -9.34
CA LEU A 6 1.71 8.54 -8.78
C LEU A 6 0.50 8.11 -9.60
N MET A 7 -0.33 9.06 -10.07
CA MET A 7 -1.49 8.76 -10.91
C MET A 7 -1.09 8.22 -12.28
N GLN A 8 0.03 8.69 -12.85
CA GLN A 8 0.60 8.11 -14.07
C GLN A 8 1.06 6.66 -13.87
N LYS A 9 1.50 6.32 -12.66
CA LYS A 9 2.04 5.00 -12.34
C LYS A 9 0.97 3.98 -11.94
N TYR A 10 -0.01 4.40 -11.14
CA TYR A 10 -1.02 3.52 -10.53
C TYR A 10 -2.43 3.74 -11.10
N GLY A 11 -2.61 4.69 -12.03
CA GLY A 11 -3.91 5.12 -12.48
C GLY A 11 -4.61 6.04 -11.47
N HIS A 12 -5.91 6.22 -11.67
CA HIS A 12 -6.73 7.01 -10.76
C HIS A 12 -6.89 6.30 -9.40
N PRO A 13 -6.84 7.03 -8.28
CA PRO A 13 -7.08 6.47 -6.96
C PRO A 13 -8.53 6.01 -6.82
N ASP A 14 -8.75 4.93 -6.06
CA ASP A 14 -10.09 4.48 -5.69
C ASP A 14 -10.75 5.43 -4.70
N GLN A 15 -9.94 6.06 -3.83
CA GLN A 15 -10.43 7.01 -2.83
C GLN A 15 -9.48 8.18 -2.64
N ILE A 16 -10.06 9.36 -2.44
CA ILE A 16 -9.36 10.56 -2.02
C ILE A 16 -10.07 11.09 -0.77
N VAL A 17 -9.37 11.08 0.37
CA VAL A 17 -9.93 11.50 1.65
C VAL A 17 -9.09 12.62 2.26
N ALA A 18 -9.69 13.45 3.10
CA ALA A 18 -8.94 14.42 3.90
C ALA A 18 -8.01 13.70 4.90
N SER A 19 -6.87 14.31 5.19
CA SER A 19 -5.86 13.77 6.10
C SER A 19 -5.17 14.89 6.89
N GLY A 20 -4.74 14.59 8.12
CA GLY A 20 -4.02 15.52 8.99
C GLY A 20 -4.92 16.47 9.79
N ARG A 21 -4.31 17.32 10.62
CA ARG A 21 -5.05 18.35 11.37
C ARG A 21 -5.46 19.47 10.41
N ARG A 22 -6.74 19.85 10.41
CA ARG A 22 -7.36 20.88 9.57
C ARG A 22 -7.56 20.51 8.08
N ASP A 23 -7.57 19.23 7.72
CA ASP A 23 -7.91 18.75 6.36
C ASP A 23 -7.06 19.36 5.22
N GLN A 24 -5.86 19.84 5.54
CA GLN A 24 -4.97 20.48 4.58
C GLN A 24 -4.26 19.47 3.67
N ASP A 25 -4.12 18.22 4.13
CA ASP A 25 -3.54 17.14 3.34
C ASP A 25 -4.65 16.25 2.78
N ARG A 26 -4.34 15.59 1.67
CA ARG A 26 -5.22 14.60 1.03
C ARG A 26 -4.52 13.25 1.00
N ALA A 27 -5.21 12.22 1.45
CA ALA A 27 -4.76 10.84 1.32
C ALA A 27 -5.43 10.23 0.08
N TYR A 28 -4.60 9.82 -0.87
CA TYR A 28 -4.97 9.12 -2.09
C TYR A 28 -4.72 7.64 -1.88
N ARG A 29 -5.72 6.81 -2.15
CA ARG A 29 -5.67 5.37 -1.90
C ARG A 29 -5.94 4.61 -3.19
N TRP A 30 -5.14 3.58 -3.43
CA TRP A 30 -5.31 2.60 -4.50
C TRP A 30 -5.35 1.21 -3.89
N ARG A 31 -6.15 0.32 -4.47
CA ARG A 31 -6.17 -1.11 -4.18
C ARG A 31 -5.81 -1.87 -5.44
N LEU A 32 -4.54 -2.24 -5.55
CA LEU A 32 -4.01 -2.95 -6.70
C LEU A 32 -4.38 -4.43 -6.59
N LYS A 33 -4.93 -4.99 -7.67
CA LYS A 33 -5.28 -6.41 -7.79
C LYS A 33 -4.31 -7.13 -8.71
N THR A 34 -3.87 -8.31 -8.32
CA THR A 34 -3.21 -9.28 -9.22
C THR A 34 -3.87 -10.64 -9.03
N THR A 35 -3.92 -11.46 -10.07
CA THR A 35 -4.51 -12.79 -10.02
C THR A 35 -3.42 -13.80 -10.30
N ALA A 36 -3.18 -14.73 -9.38
CA ALA A 36 -2.28 -15.85 -9.61
C ALA A 36 -3.10 -17.10 -9.96
N SER A 37 -2.61 -17.85 -10.94
CA SER A 37 -3.17 -19.14 -11.33
C SER A 37 -2.29 -20.23 -10.74
N PHE A 38 -2.88 -21.17 -10.03
CA PHE A 38 -2.20 -22.33 -9.48
C PHE A 38 -2.70 -23.58 -10.21
N GLU A 39 -1.78 -24.30 -10.83
CA GLU A 39 -2.04 -25.60 -11.43
C GLU A 39 -1.88 -26.67 -10.34
N GLY A 40 -2.97 -27.37 -10.03
CA GLY A 40 -3.00 -28.51 -9.13
C GLY A 40 -3.16 -29.81 -9.91
N PRO A 41 -2.90 -30.98 -9.29
CA PRO A 41 -3.00 -32.29 -9.94
C PRO A 41 -4.44 -32.68 -10.34
N ASP A 42 -5.46 -32.02 -9.78
CA ASP A 42 -6.85 -32.08 -10.25
C ASP A 42 -7.15 -30.84 -11.09
N GLU A 43 -7.45 -31.02 -12.38
CA GLU A 43 -7.48 -30.06 -13.50
C GLU A 43 -8.47 -28.87 -13.40
N ALA A 44 -8.88 -28.43 -12.23
CA ALA A 44 -9.50 -27.12 -12.06
C ALA A 44 -8.43 -26.14 -11.55
N GLY A 45 -7.77 -25.44 -12.47
CA GLY A 45 -6.84 -24.36 -12.13
C GLY A 45 -7.45 -23.41 -11.09
N ARG A 46 -6.78 -23.23 -9.96
CA ARG A 46 -7.26 -22.34 -8.90
C ARG A 46 -6.74 -20.94 -9.20
N HIS A 47 -7.66 -20.03 -9.47
CA HIS A 47 -7.34 -18.61 -9.56
C HIS A 47 -7.58 -17.95 -8.22
N GLU A 48 -6.56 -17.28 -7.69
CA GLU A 48 -6.69 -16.48 -6.48
C GLU A 48 -6.33 -15.03 -6.75
N ASP A 49 -7.19 -14.14 -6.25
CA ASP A 49 -6.95 -12.71 -6.28
C ASP A 49 -6.17 -12.28 -5.05
N PHE A 50 -5.11 -11.53 -5.29
CA PHE A 50 -4.28 -10.93 -4.26
C PHE A 50 -4.33 -9.42 -4.40
N PHE A 51 -4.16 -8.72 -3.27
CA PHE A 51 -4.31 -7.28 -3.22
C PHE A 51 -3.11 -6.59 -2.56
N CYS A 52 -2.82 -5.37 -3.01
CA CYS A 52 -1.87 -4.47 -2.37
C CYS A 52 -2.48 -3.08 -2.28
N ASP A 53 -2.64 -2.58 -1.06
CA ASP A 53 -3.16 -1.25 -0.77
C ASP A 53 -2.04 -0.23 -0.78
N VAL A 54 -2.16 0.79 -1.63
CA VAL A 54 -1.21 1.90 -1.73
C VAL A 54 -1.88 3.15 -1.21
N THR A 55 -1.20 3.87 -0.32
CA THR A 55 -1.67 5.15 0.24
C THR A 55 -0.58 6.21 0.10
N ALA A 56 -0.94 7.36 -0.47
CA ALA A 56 -0.10 8.53 -0.54
C ALA A 56 -0.77 9.72 0.16
N VAL A 57 -0.09 10.32 1.15
CA VAL A 57 -0.52 11.57 1.77
C VAL A 57 0.18 12.71 1.06
N VAL A 58 -0.60 13.64 0.52
CA VAL A 58 -0.16 14.74 -0.34
C VAL A 58 -0.51 16.05 0.33
N GLY A 59 0.46 16.96 0.40
CA GLY A 59 0.22 18.32 0.90
C GLY A 59 -0.44 19.22 -0.14
N GLN A 60 -0.80 20.44 0.29
CA GLN A 60 -1.44 21.45 -0.58
C GLN A 60 -0.66 21.79 -1.86
N THR A 61 0.66 21.60 -1.87
CA THR A 61 1.52 21.84 -3.04
C THR A 61 1.51 20.69 -4.06
N GLY A 62 0.70 19.65 -3.86
CA GLY A 62 0.68 18.46 -4.72
C GLY A 62 1.89 17.53 -4.53
N ARG A 63 2.77 17.83 -3.57
CA ARG A 63 3.92 17.00 -3.21
C ARG A 63 3.54 15.91 -2.23
N VAL A 64 4.00 14.69 -2.50
CA VAL A 64 3.81 13.54 -1.62
C VAL A 64 4.66 13.70 -0.37
N LYS A 65 4.01 13.75 0.80
CA LYS A 65 4.64 13.84 2.13
C LYS A 65 4.91 12.45 2.73
N ARG A 66 3.97 11.53 2.55
CA ARG A 66 4.07 10.14 3.01
C ARG A 66 3.57 9.21 1.91
N PHE A 67 4.24 8.08 1.75
CA PHE A 67 3.85 7.04 0.80
C PHE A 67 3.99 5.68 1.49
N GLU A 68 2.98 4.84 1.34
CA GLU A 68 2.90 3.53 1.98
C GLU A 68 2.24 2.53 1.03
N ALA A 69 2.77 1.32 0.95
CA ALA A 69 2.18 0.22 0.18
C ALA A 69 2.13 -1.01 1.10
N ARG A 70 0.99 -1.69 1.19
CA ARG A 70 0.77 -2.82 2.09
C ARG A 70 0.10 -3.97 1.33
N PRO A 71 0.74 -5.15 1.21
CA PRO A 71 0.05 -6.36 0.79
C PRO A 71 -1.10 -6.66 1.76
N ALA A 72 -2.25 -7.05 1.23
CA ALA A 72 -3.43 -7.35 2.04
C ALA A 72 -3.31 -8.68 2.81
N ASP A 73 -2.47 -9.59 2.32
CA ASP A 73 -2.28 -10.93 2.87
C ASP A 73 -0.85 -11.48 2.64
N VAL A 74 -0.57 -12.64 3.23
CA VAL A 74 0.77 -13.27 3.18
C VAL A 74 1.10 -13.77 1.76
N GLY A 75 0.12 -14.27 1.00
CA GLY A 75 0.32 -14.69 -0.39
C GLY A 75 0.61 -13.50 -1.32
N ALA A 76 -0.06 -12.37 -1.09
CA ALA A 76 0.22 -11.10 -1.74
C ALA A 76 1.64 -10.60 -1.45
N SER A 77 2.22 -10.94 -0.30
CA SER A 77 3.60 -10.56 0.03
C SER A 77 4.64 -11.32 -0.80
N ALA A 78 4.40 -12.60 -1.08
CA ALA A 78 5.23 -13.39 -1.99
C ALA A 78 5.15 -12.83 -3.42
N LEU A 79 3.94 -12.53 -3.90
CA LEU A 79 3.71 -11.94 -5.22
C LEU A 79 4.26 -10.50 -5.35
N ALA A 80 4.20 -9.71 -4.28
CA ALA A 80 4.81 -8.38 -4.22
C ALA A 80 6.34 -8.42 -4.37
N SER A 81 6.99 -9.48 -3.88
CA SER A 81 8.43 -9.68 -4.03
C SER A 81 8.83 -10.00 -5.47
N ALA A 82 7.91 -10.58 -6.25
CA ALA A 82 8.03 -10.86 -7.68
C ALA A 82 7.53 -9.71 -8.57
N GLU A 83 7.26 -8.53 -8.01
CA GLU A 83 6.80 -7.33 -8.74
C GLU A 83 5.44 -7.49 -9.46
N ALA A 84 4.63 -8.49 -9.06
CA ALA A 84 3.33 -8.79 -9.67
C ALA A 84 2.25 -7.69 -9.47
N PHE A 85 2.51 -6.73 -8.59
CA PHE A 85 1.68 -5.54 -8.36
C PHE A 85 2.32 -4.25 -8.91
N GLY A 86 3.44 -4.36 -9.62
CA GLY A 86 4.27 -3.24 -10.04
C GLY A 86 5.33 -2.81 -9.00
N PRO A 87 6.10 -1.73 -9.27
CA PRO A 87 7.46 -1.55 -8.73
C PRO A 87 7.60 -1.23 -7.23
N MET A 88 6.53 -1.18 -6.42
CA MET A 88 6.65 -0.74 -5.00
C MET A 88 5.92 -1.54 -3.93
N CYS A 89 5.12 -2.57 -4.22
CA CYS A 89 4.65 -3.46 -3.15
C CYS A 89 5.79 -4.28 -2.51
N LYS A 90 6.94 -4.37 -3.19
CA LYS A 90 8.18 -5.01 -2.73
C LYS A 90 8.79 -4.40 -1.46
N LYS A 91 8.69 -3.07 -1.27
CA LYS A 91 9.47 -2.34 -0.24
C LYS A 91 8.94 -2.46 1.19
N THR A 92 7.75 -3.00 1.42
CA THR A 92 7.24 -3.26 2.78
C THR A 92 7.63 -4.62 3.33
N PHE A 93 8.13 -5.54 2.49
CA PHE A 93 8.77 -6.76 2.95
C PHE A 93 10.14 -6.40 3.56
N GLY A 94 10.16 -6.20 4.88
CA GLY A 94 11.35 -5.81 5.65
C GLY A 94 11.29 -4.42 6.28
N SER A 95 10.39 -3.55 5.84
CA SER A 95 10.15 -2.26 6.51
C SER A 95 9.16 -2.45 7.66
N ARG A 96 9.62 -3.06 8.76
CA ARG A 96 8.89 -2.99 10.04
C ARG A 96 8.49 -1.52 10.26
N PRO A 97 7.21 -1.20 10.53
CA PRO A 97 6.86 0.14 10.97
C PRO A 97 7.57 0.39 12.30
N ARG A 98 8.68 1.14 12.27
CA ARG A 98 9.44 1.57 13.47
C ARG A 98 8.68 2.67 14.22
N ARG A 99 7.36 2.50 14.42
CA ARG A 99 6.44 3.43 15.10
C ARG A 99 5.25 2.74 15.77
N ALA A 100 5.43 1.52 16.30
CA ALA A 100 4.45 0.94 17.24
C ALA A 100 5.06 0.63 18.62
N HIS A 101 6.33 0.96 18.85
CA HIS A 101 6.99 0.73 20.15
C HIS A 101 7.00 1.98 21.06
N ASP A 102 6.89 3.20 20.51
CA ASP A 102 6.94 4.43 21.33
C ASP A 102 5.59 4.80 21.97
N GLU A 103 4.46 4.29 21.46
CA GLU A 103 3.15 4.62 22.02
C GLU A 103 2.82 3.82 23.29
N LYS A 104 3.49 2.68 23.52
CA LYS A 104 3.34 1.89 24.76
C LYS A 104 4.25 2.39 25.89
N LEU A 105 5.39 3.01 25.57
CA LEU A 105 6.32 3.53 26.59
C LEU A 105 5.91 4.91 27.13
N ALA A 106 5.20 5.72 26.34
CA ALA A 106 4.68 7.01 26.79
C ALA A 106 3.50 6.92 27.78
N ARG A 107 2.87 5.74 27.92
CA ARG A 107 1.78 5.51 28.90
C ARG A 107 2.23 4.90 30.23
N MET A 108 3.52 4.58 30.39
CA MET A 108 4.07 4.04 31.66
C MET A 108 4.89 5.08 32.45
N ARG A 109 4.92 6.33 32.00
CA ARG A 109 5.51 7.46 32.73
C ARG A 109 4.46 8.53 32.97
N LEU A 110 3.40 8.16 33.69
CA LEU A 110 2.50 9.06 34.41
C LEU A 110 2.22 8.42 35.77
#